data_AF-A0A1Z9YUA7-F1
#
_entry.id   AF-A0A1Z9YUA7-F1
#
_cell.length_a   1.000
_cell.length_b   1.000
_cell.length_c   1.000
_cell.angle_alpha   90.00
_cell.angle_beta   90.00
_cell.angle_gamma   90.00
#
_symmetry.space_group_name_H-M   'P 1'
#
loop_
_entity.id
_entity.type
_entity.pdbx_description
1 polymer ?
#
loop_
_entity_poly.entity_id
_entity_poly.type
_entity_poly.pdbx_seq_one_letter_code
_entity_poly.pdbx_strand_id
1 'polypeptide(L)'
;MEQHVGFAGQISPEQIPQVVEKGFKSVINNRPDLEGGTEQPTSAQIEEAARKAGLDYVYQPVVSGQITELDVRTFANHFNELPKPILMFCRTGNRSNNLYQLAKQMDLLDD
;
A
#
# COMPACT_ATOMS: atom_id res chain seq x y z
N MET A 1 -6.86 -19.95 6.54
CA MET A 1 -6.79 -18.54 6.96
C MET A 1 -6.68 -17.73 5.68
N GLU A 2 -7.74 -17.05 5.27
CA GLU A 2 -7.66 -16.10 4.17
C GLU A 2 -6.70 -14.98 4.60
N GLN A 3 -5.63 -14.76 3.84
CA GLN A 3 -4.77 -13.60 4.10
C GLN A 3 -5.42 -12.37 3.46
N HIS A 4 -5.97 -11.49 4.30
CA HIS A 4 -6.59 -10.23 3.86
C HIS A 4 -5.56 -9.18 3.37
N VAL A 5 -4.26 -9.46 3.53
CA VAL A 5 -3.17 -8.52 3.28
C VAL A 5 -1.97 -9.16 2.59
N GLY A 6 -1.29 -8.39 1.73
CA GLY A 6 -0.01 -8.74 1.12
C GLY A 6 0.98 -7.58 1.15
N PHE A 7 2.27 -7.90 1.14
CA PHE A 7 3.35 -6.91 1.12
C PHE A 7 4.29 -7.12 -0.06
N ALA A 8 4.75 -6.02 -0.67
CA ALA A 8 5.73 -6.07 -1.76
C ALA A 8 6.77 -4.94 -1.66
N GLY A 9 7.89 -5.14 -2.36
CA GLY A 9 8.79 -4.03 -2.73
C GLY A 9 8.16 -3.12 -3.78
N GLN A 10 8.97 -2.24 -4.36
CA GLN A 10 8.50 -1.36 -5.44
C GLN A 10 7.81 -2.17 -6.54
N ILE A 11 6.61 -1.72 -6.94
CA ILE A 11 5.91 -2.25 -8.12
C ILE A 11 5.91 -1.21 -9.24
N SER A 12 5.72 -1.68 -10.47
CA SER A 12 5.55 -0.83 -11.65
C SER A 12 4.12 -0.96 -12.22
N PRO A 13 3.68 -0.01 -13.06
CA PRO A 13 2.37 -0.10 -13.74
C PRO A 13 2.16 -1.42 -14.49
N GLU A 14 3.21 -1.99 -15.08
CA GLU A 14 3.18 -3.24 -15.85
C GLU A 14 2.92 -4.47 -14.97
N GLN A 15 3.11 -4.37 -13.67
CA GLN A 15 2.88 -5.46 -12.71
C GLN A 15 1.45 -5.45 -12.16
N ILE A 16 0.64 -4.42 -12.40
CA ILE A 16 -0.75 -4.33 -11.95
C ILE A 16 -1.62 -5.52 -12.41
N PRO A 17 -1.51 -6.03 -13.65
CA PRO A 17 -2.25 -7.23 -14.05
C PRO A 17 -1.99 -8.43 -13.12
N GLN A 18 -0.75 -8.64 -12.69
CA GLN A 18 -0.40 -9.71 -11.75
C GLN A 18 -0.99 -9.49 -10.35
N VAL A 19 -1.18 -8.22 -9.93
CA VAL A 19 -1.86 -7.88 -8.68
C VAL A 19 -3.33 -8.30 -8.74
N VAL A 20 -4.01 -8.03 -9.85
CA VAL A 20 -5.40 -8.47 -10.09
C VAL A 20 -5.51 -9.99 -10.17
N GLU A 21 -4.61 -10.65 -10.91
CA GLU A 21 -4.57 -12.12 -11.02
C GLU A 21 -4.41 -12.83 -9.67
N LYS A 22 -3.66 -12.22 -8.75
CA LYS A 22 -3.50 -12.70 -7.36
C LYS A 22 -4.72 -12.43 -6.47
N GLY A 23 -5.76 -11.77 -6.99
CA GLY A 23 -7.03 -11.57 -6.31
C GLY A 23 -7.11 -10.32 -5.43
N PHE A 24 -6.06 -9.47 -5.40
CA PHE A 24 -6.10 -8.21 -4.67
C PHE A 24 -7.20 -7.29 -5.23
N LYS A 25 -7.80 -6.50 -4.34
CA LYS A 25 -8.87 -5.53 -4.67
C LYS A 25 -8.41 -4.08 -4.46
N SER A 26 -7.40 -3.87 -3.62
CA SER A 26 -6.87 -2.54 -3.36
C SER A 26 -5.35 -2.53 -3.23
N VAL A 27 -4.76 -1.37 -3.46
CA VAL A 27 -3.34 -1.11 -3.32
C VAL A 27 -3.09 0.11 -2.42
N ILE A 28 -2.18 -0.01 -1.45
CA ILE A 28 -1.68 1.13 -0.67
C ILE A 28 -0.19 1.33 -0.98
N ASN A 29 0.15 2.52 -1.45
CA ASN A 29 1.53 2.96 -1.70
C ASN A 29 2.02 3.83 -0.54
N ASN A 30 3.01 3.33 0.20
CA ASN A 30 3.64 4.06 1.31
C ASN A 30 5.01 4.65 0.96
N ARG A 31 5.40 4.67 -0.32
CA ARG A 31 6.68 5.24 -0.78
C ARG A 31 6.47 6.63 -1.39
N PRO A 32 7.08 7.70 -0.84
CA PRO A 32 7.15 8.99 -1.49
C PRO A 32 7.67 8.87 -2.92
N ASP A 33 7.06 9.63 -3.82
CA ASP A 33 7.58 9.81 -5.17
C ASP A 33 9.01 10.34 -5.16
N LEU A 34 9.79 9.91 -6.15
CA LEU A 34 11.19 10.29 -6.35
C LEU A 34 12.16 9.89 -5.24
N GLU A 35 11.75 9.10 -4.24
CA GLU A 35 12.66 8.54 -3.21
C GLU A 35 13.79 7.70 -3.85
N GLY A 36 13.48 6.99 -4.94
CA GLY A 36 14.43 6.22 -5.76
C GLY A 36 15.00 6.96 -6.97
N GLY A 37 14.77 8.27 -7.09
CA GLY A 37 15.13 9.05 -8.28
C GLY A 37 14.11 8.93 -9.42
N THR A 38 14.49 9.40 -10.61
CA THR A 38 13.62 9.49 -11.80
C THR A 38 13.19 8.14 -12.36
N GLU A 39 13.92 7.07 -12.03
CA GLU A 39 13.61 5.70 -12.45
C GLU A 39 12.51 5.06 -11.59
N GLN A 40 12.14 5.68 -10.46
CA GLN A 40 11.00 5.23 -9.67
C GLN A 40 9.70 5.58 -10.42
N PRO A 41 8.81 4.61 -10.71
CA PRO A 41 7.48 4.92 -11.19
C PRO A 41 6.74 5.81 -10.20
N THR A 42 6.14 6.88 -10.68
CA THR A 42 5.39 7.80 -9.82
C THR A 42 4.12 7.13 -9.33
N SER A 43 3.62 7.57 -8.19
CA SER A 43 2.36 7.11 -7.64
C SER A 43 1.22 7.31 -8.64
N ALA A 44 1.23 8.43 -9.37
CA ALA A 44 0.23 8.71 -10.40
C ALA A 44 0.24 7.68 -11.55
N GLN A 45 1.41 7.24 -12.00
CA GLN A 45 1.53 6.21 -13.04
C GLN A 45 0.97 4.86 -12.57
N ILE A 46 1.26 4.48 -11.32
CA ILE A 46 0.79 3.23 -10.73
C ILE A 46 -0.72 3.32 -10.45
N GLU A 47 -1.20 4.45 -9.94
CA GLU A 47 -2.61 4.72 -9.67
C GLU A 47 -3.45 4.63 -10.94
N GLU A 48 -3.01 5.23 -12.04
CA GLU A 48 -3.72 5.17 -13.31
C GLU A 48 -3.86 3.72 -13.80
N ALA A 49 -2.80 2.92 -13.71
CA ALA A 49 -2.85 1.51 -14.08
C ALA A 49 -3.75 0.70 -13.13
N ALA A 50 -3.66 0.93 -11.81
CA ALA A 50 -4.49 0.27 -10.80
C ALA A 50 -5.99 0.54 -11.05
N ARG A 51 -6.37 1.81 -11.21
CA ARG A 51 -7.77 2.21 -11.43
C ARG A 51 -8.31 1.68 -12.77
N LYS A 52 -7.50 1.69 -13.85
CA LYS A 52 -7.88 1.07 -15.14
C LYS A 52 -8.13 -0.44 -15.02
N ALA A 53 -7.42 -1.11 -14.11
CA ALA A 53 -7.58 -2.54 -13.84
C ALA A 53 -8.68 -2.86 -12.81
N GLY A 54 -9.40 -1.84 -12.30
CA GLY A 54 -10.48 -2.01 -11.33
C GLY A 54 -10.02 -2.20 -9.88
N LEU A 55 -8.78 -1.82 -9.56
CA LEU A 55 -8.28 -1.78 -8.18
C LEU A 55 -8.53 -0.40 -7.56
N ASP A 56 -8.90 -0.38 -6.28
CA ASP A 56 -8.76 0.84 -5.49
C ASP A 56 -7.28 1.13 -5.21
N TYR A 57 -6.94 2.41 -5.16
CA TYR A 57 -5.56 2.85 -4.94
C TYR A 57 -5.52 4.00 -3.94
N VAL A 58 -4.65 3.87 -2.95
CA VAL A 58 -4.34 4.90 -1.95
C VAL A 58 -2.86 5.23 -2.00
N TYR A 59 -2.56 6.51 -2.13
CA TYR A 59 -1.21 7.05 -1.93
C TYR A 59 -1.12 7.69 -0.54
N GLN A 60 -0.41 7.03 0.36
CA GLN A 60 -0.14 7.53 1.72
C GLN A 60 1.36 7.42 1.98
N PRO A 61 2.17 8.31 1.39
CA PRO A 61 3.62 8.26 1.55
C PRO A 61 4.00 8.56 3.00
N VAL A 62 4.86 7.73 3.59
CA VAL A 62 5.46 8.00 4.90
C VAL A 62 6.97 7.86 4.81
N VAL A 63 7.71 8.60 5.64
CA VAL A 63 9.17 8.52 5.69
C VAL A 63 9.60 7.39 6.62
N SER A 64 10.48 6.51 6.14
CA SER A 64 10.99 5.41 6.96
C SER A 64 11.70 5.95 8.21
N GLY A 65 11.36 5.41 9.38
CA GLY A 65 11.94 5.86 10.66
C GLY A 65 11.33 7.14 11.24
N GLN A 66 10.33 7.73 10.57
CA GLN A 66 9.60 8.91 11.06
C GLN A 66 8.08 8.69 11.03
N ILE A 67 7.64 7.44 11.19
CA ILE A 67 6.21 7.11 11.27
C ILE A 67 5.64 7.68 12.58
N THR A 68 4.62 8.50 12.47
CA THR A 68 3.90 9.11 13.60
C THR A 68 2.62 8.34 13.94
N GLU A 69 2.05 8.59 15.11
CA GLU A 69 0.74 8.02 15.47
C GLU A 69 -0.36 8.45 14.48
N LEU A 70 -0.30 9.68 13.97
CA LEU A 70 -1.23 10.17 12.96
C LEU A 70 -1.14 9.38 11.66
N ASP A 71 0.07 9.01 11.23
CA ASP A 71 0.28 8.17 10.05
C ASP A 71 -0.35 6.78 10.23
N VAL A 72 -0.23 6.21 11.44
CA VAL A 72 -0.80 4.90 11.77
C VAL A 72 -2.33 4.94 11.77
N ARG A 73 -2.93 5.98 12.36
CA ARG A 73 -4.39 6.16 12.35
C ARG A 73 -4.93 6.43 10.95
N THR A 74 -4.22 7.23 10.16
CA THR A 74 -4.58 7.49 8.76
C THR A 74 -4.51 6.22 7.92
N PHE A 75 -3.44 5.43 8.09
CA PHE A 75 -3.31 4.11 7.48
C PHE A 75 -4.47 3.20 7.86
N ALA A 76 -4.83 3.12 9.14
CA ALA A 76 -5.91 2.26 9.63
C ALA A 76 -7.27 2.63 9.03
N ASN A 77 -7.59 3.93 8.92
CA ASN A 77 -8.81 4.38 8.26
C ASN A 77 -8.88 3.89 6.81
N HIS A 78 -7.81 4.09 6.03
CA HIS A 78 -7.74 3.58 4.67
C HIS A 78 -7.87 2.06 4.62
N PHE A 79 -7.18 1.35 5.51
CA PHE A 79 -7.24 -0.10 5.59
C PHE A 79 -8.66 -0.61 5.82
N ASN A 80 -9.41 0.00 6.75
CA ASN A 80 -10.76 -0.43 7.12
C ASN A 80 -11.77 -0.15 6.00
N GLU A 81 -11.62 0.96 5.28
CA GLU A 81 -12.52 1.35 4.18
C GLU A 81 -12.30 0.56 2.88
N LEU A 82 -11.06 0.18 2.58
CA LEU A 82 -10.70 -0.43 1.31
C LEU A 82 -11.21 -1.88 1.16
N PRO A 83 -11.59 -2.32 -0.05
CA PRO A 83 -11.87 -3.73 -0.34
C PRO A 83 -10.68 -4.67 -0.09
N LYS A 84 -10.93 -5.82 0.54
CA LYS A 84 -9.91 -6.85 0.81
C LYS A 84 -9.89 -7.90 -0.32
N PRO A 85 -8.75 -8.56 -0.60
CA PRO A 85 -7.45 -8.37 0.03
C PRO A 85 -6.69 -7.15 -0.51
N ILE A 86 -5.85 -6.55 0.36
CA ILE A 86 -5.09 -5.33 0.07
C ILE A 86 -3.61 -5.65 -0.15
N LEU A 87 -3.03 -5.19 -1.25
CA LEU A 87 -1.58 -5.20 -1.46
C LEU A 87 -0.97 -3.88 -1.00
N MET A 88 0.01 -3.93 -0.11
CA MET A 88 0.70 -2.74 0.37
C MET A 88 2.16 -2.78 -0.04
N PHE A 89 2.68 -1.66 -0.55
CA PHE A 89 4.07 -1.61 -1.00
C PHE A 89 4.78 -0.32 -0.62
N CYS A 90 6.10 -0.43 -0.55
CA CYS A 90 6.98 0.73 -0.46
C CYS A 90 8.25 0.47 -1.30
N ARG A 91 9.45 0.79 -0.82
CA ARG A 91 10.70 0.38 -1.48
C ARG A 91 10.97 -1.12 -1.34
N THR A 92 10.81 -1.68 -0.13
CA THR A 92 11.14 -3.08 0.20
C THR A 92 10.01 -3.84 0.89
N GLY A 93 8.84 -3.24 1.06
CA GLY A 93 7.69 -3.79 1.82
C GLY A 93 7.74 -3.50 3.33
N ASN A 94 8.92 -3.29 3.91
CA ASN A 94 9.08 -3.13 5.37
C ASN A 94 8.28 -1.97 5.98
N ARG A 95 8.19 -0.83 5.28
CA ARG A 95 7.46 0.35 5.78
C ARG A 95 5.96 0.07 5.90
N SER A 96 5.40 -0.55 4.87
CA SER A 96 3.99 -0.95 4.83
C SER A 96 3.69 -2.01 5.87
N ASN A 97 4.56 -3.01 6.02
CA ASN A 97 4.43 -3.99 7.10
C ASN A 97 4.50 -3.32 8.47
N ASN A 98 5.41 -2.37 8.69
CA ASN A 98 5.51 -1.66 9.96
C ASN A 98 4.24 -0.85 10.29
N LEU A 99 3.67 -0.12 9.31
CA LEU A 99 2.39 0.57 9.49
C LEU A 99 1.27 -0.39 9.86
N TYR A 100 1.15 -1.52 9.15
CA TYR A 100 0.15 -2.55 9.45
C TYR A 100 0.33 -3.14 10.86
N GLN A 101 1.55 -3.49 11.26
CA GLN A 101 1.81 -4.03 12.60
C GLN A 101 1.52 -3.00 13.70
N LEU A 102 1.88 -1.73 13.51
CA LEU A 102 1.59 -0.67 14.48
C LEU A 102 0.08 -0.45 14.61
N ALA A 103 -0.66 -0.39 13.50
CA ALA A 103 -2.12 -0.24 13.53
C ALA A 103 -2.80 -1.43 14.21
N LYS A 104 -2.33 -2.65 13.94
CA LYS A 104 -2.82 -3.87 14.59
C LYS A 104 -2.52 -3.88 16.09
N GLN A 105 -1.32 -3.47 16.51
CA GLN A 105 -0.95 -3.35 17.93
C GLN A 105 -1.76 -2.29 18.67
N MET A 106 -2.21 -1.25 17.97
CA MET A 106 -3.08 -0.21 18.50
C MET A 106 -4.57 -0.55 18.45
N ASP A 107 -4.93 -1.77 18.00
CA ASP A 107 -6.32 -2.24 17.86
C ASP A 107 -7.17 -1.32 16.97
N LEU A 108 -6.59 -0.87 15.84
CA LEU A 108 -7.24 0.06 14.91
C LEU A 108 -7.77 -0.62 13.63
N LEU A 109 -7.49 -1.91 13.41
CA LEU A 109 -7.80 -2.60 12.16
C LEU A 109 -9.04 -3.49 12.31
N ASP A 110 -9.96 -3.40 11.35
CA ASP A 110 -11.11 -4.27 11.21
C ASP A 110 -10.71 -5.52 10.39
N ASP A 111 -9.85 -6.37 10.95
CA ASP A 111 -9.24 -7.55 10.28
C ASP A 111 -9.62 -8.94 10.83
#